data_AF-A0A2W4RL00-F1
#
_entry.id   AF-A0A2W4RL00-F1
#
_cell.length_a   1.000
_cell.length_b   1.000
_cell.length_c   1.000
_cell.angle_alpha   90.00
_cell.angle_beta   90.00
_cell.angle_gamma   90.00
#
_symmetry.space_group_name_H-M   'P 1'
#
loop_
_entity.id
_entity.type
_entity.pdbx_description
1 polymer ?
#
loop_
_entity_poly.entity_id
_entity_poly.type
_entity_poly.pdbx_seq_one_letter_code
_entity_poly.pdbx_strand_id
1 'polypeptide(L)'
;MNDARSLLTAQSPVRRELLILALALLCGVLVLPLLIWFVGQLILGPYDNGGMAALFADFLSGLAGGSPAFWIVALGPYVLTQFIRGVMYVLRRTAPAED
;
A
#
# COMPACT_ATOMS: atom_id res chain seq x y z
N MET A 1 36.42 10.14 -11.57
CA MET A 1 35.24 10.88 -11.07
C MET A 1 34.03 10.71 -12.01
N ASN A 2 33.77 9.48 -12.49
CA ASN A 2 32.55 9.10 -13.22
C ASN A 2 31.86 7.87 -12.60
N ASP A 3 32.52 7.18 -11.68
CA ASP A 3 32.05 5.90 -11.09
C ASP A 3 30.93 6.08 -10.06
N ALA A 4 30.89 7.22 -9.36
CA ALA A 4 29.83 7.49 -8.39
C ALA A 4 28.45 7.61 -9.04
N ARG A 5 28.38 8.00 -10.32
CA ARG A 5 27.12 8.12 -11.08
C ARG A 5 26.63 6.77 -11.61
N SER A 6 27.53 5.84 -11.95
CA SER A 6 27.15 4.51 -12.46
C SER A 6 26.58 3.60 -11.37
N LEU A 7 27.02 3.77 -10.12
CA LEU A 7 26.47 3.05 -8.95
C LEU A 7 25.07 3.52 -8.56
N LEU A 8 24.69 4.76 -8.93
CA LEU A 8 23.35 5.30 -8.68
C LEU A 8 22.33 4.86 -9.74
N THR A 9 22.78 4.49 -10.94
CA THR A 9 21.90 4.18 -12.09
C THR A 9 21.44 2.72 -12.17
N ALA A 10 21.88 1.84 -11.27
CA ALA A 10 21.55 0.42 -11.33
C ALA A 10 20.72 -0.07 -10.13
N GLN A 11 19.75 0.72 -9.65
CA GLN A 11 18.60 0.07 -9.01
C GLN A 11 17.86 -0.66 -10.11
N SER A 12 17.91 -2.00 -10.12
CA SER A 12 17.09 -2.75 -11.06
C SER A 12 15.63 -2.30 -10.87
N PRO A 13 14.88 -2.03 -11.96
CA PRO A 13 13.48 -1.64 -11.84
C PRO A 13 12.68 -2.68 -11.03
N VAL A 14 13.10 -3.95 -11.06
CA VAL A 14 12.52 -5.00 -10.21
C VAL A 14 12.76 -4.74 -8.72
N ARG A 15 13.98 -4.37 -8.30
CA ARG A 15 14.29 -4.11 -6.88
C ARG A 15 13.49 -2.92 -6.34
N ARG A 16 13.38 -1.85 -7.13
CA ARG A 16 12.60 -0.67 -6.76
C ARG A 16 11.12 -1.02 -6.61
N GLU A 17 10.58 -1.79 -7.53
CA GLU A 17 9.18 -2.20 -7.52
C GLU A 17 8.88 -3.16 -6.36
N LEU A 18 9.80 -4.07 -6.03
CA LEU A 18 9.72 -4.93 -4.84
C LEU A 18 9.75 -4.12 -3.54
N LEU A 19 10.57 -3.07 -3.45
CA LEU A 19 10.59 -2.18 -2.29
C LEU A 19 9.27 -1.41 -2.14
N ILE A 20 8.71 -0.91 -3.26
CA ILE A 20 7.40 -0.25 -3.24
C ILE A 20 6.32 -1.22 -2.80
N LEU A 21 6.32 -2.45 -3.31
CA LEU A 21 5.38 -3.50 -2.91
C LEU A 21 5.53 -3.85 -1.43
N ALA A 22 6.76 -4.03 -0.94
CA ALA A 22 7.02 -4.36 0.46
C ALA A 22 6.57 -3.24 1.40
N LEU A 23 6.88 -1.98 1.08
CA LEU A 23 6.44 -0.82 1.88
C LEU A 23 4.91 -0.66 1.83
N ALA A 24 4.29 -0.86 0.66
CA ALA A 24 2.85 -0.79 0.52
C ALA A 24 2.14 -1.91 1.27
N LEU A 25 2.68 -3.13 1.25
CA LEU A 25 2.18 -4.25 2.05
C LEU A 25 2.36 -3.98 3.54
N LEU A 26 3.51 -3.46 3.97
CA LEU A 26 3.74 -3.10 5.37
C LEU A 26 2.71 -2.06 5.83
N CYS A 27 2.43 -1.06 4.98
CA CYS A 27 1.38 -0.09 5.23
C CYS A 27 -0.01 -0.77 5.28
N GLY A 28 -0.32 -1.65 4.33
CA GLY A 28 -1.60 -2.37 4.28
C GLY A 28 -1.83 -3.33 5.44
N VAL A 29 -0.79 -3.93 5.99
CA VAL A 29 -0.88 -4.89 7.08
C VAL A 29 -0.80 -4.22 8.45
N LEU A 30 -0.02 -3.14 8.59
CA LEU A 30 0.12 -2.46 9.88
C LEU A 30 -0.80 -1.25 10.00
N VAL A 31 -0.78 -0.36 9.01
CA VAL A 31 -1.41 0.96 9.13
C VAL A 31 -2.90 0.87 8.86
N LEU A 32 -3.35 0.07 7.89
CA LEU A 32 -4.78 -0.04 7.60
C LEU A 32 -5.61 -0.64 8.74
N PRO A 33 -5.22 -1.75 9.40
CA PRO A 33 -6.00 -2.28 10.52
C PRO A 33 -6.11 -1.28 11.68
N LEU A 34 -5.05 -0.50 11.94
CA LEU A 34 -5.08 0.56 12.94
C LEU A 34 -6.05 1.68 12.57
N LEU A 35 -6.02 2.14 11.31
CA LEU A 35 -6.95 3.14 10.79
C LEU A 35 -8.40 2.65 10.84
N ILE A 36 -8.64 1.39 10.46
CA ILE A 36 -9.99 0.78 10.51
C ILE A 36 -10.48 0.76 11.95
N TRP A 37 -9.65 0.31 12.89
CA TRP A 37 -10.00 0.32 14.30
C TRP A 37 -10.28 1.73 14.82
N PHE A 38 -9.40 2.69 14.51
CA PHE A 38 -9.52 4.07 14.99
C PHE A 38 -10.77 4.77 14.45
N VAL A 39 -11.01 4.67 13.13
CA VAL A 39 -12.19 5.24 12.48
C VAL A 39 -13.46 4.53 12.95
N GLY A 40 -13.41 3.20 13.11
CA GLY A 40 -14.52 2.43 13.67
C GLY A 40 -14.84 2.86 15.10
N GLN A 41 -13.83 3.04 15.95
CA GLN A 41 -13.99 3.58 17.31
C GLN A 41 -14.64 4.96 17.31
N LEU A 42 -14.19 5.83 16.40
CA LEU A 42 -14.66 7.22 16.33
C LEU A 42 -16.12 7.32 15.82
N ILE A 43 -16.49 6.48 14.85
CA ILE A 43 -17.79 6.55 14.17
C ILE A 43 -18.83 5.63 14.83
N LEU A 44 -18.45 4.40 15.18
CA LEU A 44 -19.34 3.35 15.68
C LEU A 44 -19.34 3.27 17.21
N GLY A 45 -18.38 3.93 17.87
CA GLY A 45 -18.19 3.85 19.31
C GLY A 45 -17.36 2.62 19.75
N PRO A 46 -17.32 2.36 21.08
CA PRO A 46 -16.55 1.29 21.69
C PRO A 46 -16.74 -0.07 21.01
N TYR A 47 -15.64 -0.65 20.50
CA TYR A 47 -15.65 -2.04 20.06
C TYR A 47 -15.75 -2.98 21.26
N ASP A 48 -16.93 -3.56 21.47
CA ASP A 48 -17.17 -4.54 22.56
C ASP A 48 -16.41 -5.86 22.34
N ASN A 49 -16.07 -6.21 21.09
CA ASN A 49 -15.46 -7.50 20.72
C ASN A 49 -13.92 -7.53 20.80
N GLY A 50 -13.31 -6.92 21.82
CA GLY A 50 -11.88 -7.12 22.12
C GLY A 50 -10.89 -6.07 21.58
N GLY A 51 -11.38 -4.91 21.14
CA GLY A 51 -10.55 -3.74 20.84
C GLY A 51 -9.54 -3.94 19.70
N MET A 52 -8.45 -3.18 19.72
CA MET A 52 -7.47 -3.12 18.62
C MET A 52 -6.77 -4.46 18.35
N ALA A 53 -6.39 -5.18 19.40
CA ALA A 53 -5.64 -6.43 19.28
C ALA A 53 -6.49 -7.55 18.66
N ALA A 54 -7.77 -7.64 19.01
CA ALA A 54 -8.70 -8.61 18.42
C ALA A 54 -8.88 -8.36 16.92
N LEU A 55 -9.09 -7.10 16.52
CA LEU A 55 -9.20 -6.73 15.11
C LEU A 55 -7.93 -7.09 14.33
N PHE A 56 -6.76 -6.88 14.92
CA PHE A 56 -5.48 -7.23 14.30
C PHE A 56 -5.30 -8.74 14.15
N ALA A 57 -5.66 -9.53 15.16
CA ALA A 57 -5.61 -10.98 15.13
C ALA A 57 -6.58 -11.57 14.08
N ASP A 58 -7.81 -11.03 14.00
CA ASP A 58 -8.79 -11.41 12.98
C ASP A 58 -8.30 -11.07 11.58
N PHE A 59 -7.67 -9.89 11.41
CA PHE A 59 -7.10 -9.47 10.15
C PHE A 59 -5.98 -10.41 9.66
N LEU A 60 -5.04 -10.75 10.53
CA LEU A 60 -3.96 -11.69 10.21
C LEU A 60 -4.50 -13.10 9.95
N SER A 61 -5.50 -13.54 10.71
CA SER A 61 -6.15 -14.84 10.51
C SER A 61 -6.89 -14.90 9.17
N GLY A 62 -7.57 -13.82 8.79
CA GLY A 62 -8.22 -13.69 7.48
C GLY A 62 -7.22 -13.71 6.31
N LEU A 63 -6.07 -13.06 6.46
CA LEU A 63 -4.97 -13.13 5.49
C LEU A 63 -4.40 -14.56 5.36
N ALA A 64 -4.10 -15.21 6.49
CA ALA A 64 -3.58 -16.57 6.53
C ALA A 64 -4.60 -17.59 5.99
N GLY A 65 -5.89 -17.35 6.22
CA GLY A 65 -7.00 -18.11 5.64
C GLY A 65 -7.23 -17.86 4.14
N GLY A 66 -6.44 -16.98 3.51
CA GLY A 66 -6.54 -16.70 2.08
C GLY A 66 -7.79 -15.91 1.68
N SER A 67 -8.46 -15.25 2.63
CA SER A 67 -9.70 -14.54 2.35
C SER A 67 -9.45 -13.33 1.43
N PRO A 68 -10.13 -13.25 0.26
CA PRO A 68 -9.90 -12.17 -0.70
C PRO A 68 -10.13 -10.78 -0.11
N ALA A 69 -11.10 -10.62 0.79
CA ALA A 69 -11.43 -9.32 1.39
C ALA A 69 -10.25 -8.72 2.16
N PHE A 70 -9.56 -9.54 2.97
CA PHE A 70 -8.41 -9.10 3.76
C PHE A 70 -7.19 -8.80 2.86
N TRP A 71 -6.99 -9.60 1.81
CA TRP A 71 -5.95 -9.35 0.82
C TRP A 71 -6.19 -8.08 0.00
N ILE A 72 -7.44 -7.74 -0.31
CA ILE A 72 -7.79 -6.47 -0.96
C ILE A 72 -7.39 -5.29 -0.06
N VAL A 73 -7.66 -5.36 1.24
CA VAL A 73 -7.25 -4.31 2.19
C VAL A 73 -5.73 -4.21 2.28
N ALA A 74 -5.02 -5.34 2.39
CA ALA A 74 -3.56 -5.37 2.47
C ALA A 74 -2.88 -4.85 1.19
N LEU A 75 -3.44 -5.16 0.02
CA LEU A 75 -2.89 -4.75 -1.29
C LEU A 75 -3.41 -3.38 -1.75
N GLY A 76 -4.45 -2.84 -1.11
CA GLY A 76 -5.07 -1.57 -1.46
C GLY A 76 -4.08 -0.42 -1.68
N PRO A 77 -3.12 -0.17 -0.75
CA PRO A 77 -2.12 0.89 -0.92
C PRO A 77 -1.23 0.70 -2.16
N TYR A 78 -0.87 -0.54 -2.47
CA TYR A 78 -0.04 -0.84 -3.64
C TYR A 78 -0.83 -0.60 -4.93
N VAL A 79 -2.05 -1.14 -5.00
CA VAL A 79 -2.93 -0.98 -6.16
C VAL A 79 -3.23 0.50 -6.42
N LEU A 80 -3.53 1.27 -5.37
CA LEU A 80 -3.76 2.70 -5.47
C LEU A 80 -2.53 3.45 -5.99
N THR A 81 -1.33 3.09 -5.51
CA THR A 81 -0.08 3.68 -5.99
C THR A 81 0.15 3.40 -7.47
N GLN A 82 -0.11 2.16 -7.93
CA GLN A 82 0.02 1.80 -9.34
C GLN A 82 -1.04 2.51 -10.19
N PHE A 83 -2.26 2.63 -9.69
CA PHE A 83 -3.34 3.35 -10.36
C PHE A 83 -2.98 4.83 -10.58
N ILE A 84 -2.52 5.52 -9.54
CA ILE A 84 -2.08 6.93 -9.63
C ILE A 84 -0.92 7.05 -10.63
N ARG A 85 0.08 6.16 -10.57
CA ARG A 85 1.19 6.15 -11.54
C ARG A 85 0.69 5.98 -12.97
N GLY A 86 -0.26 5.06 -13.20
CA GLY A 86 -0.87 4.82 -14.51
C GLY A 86 -1.63 6.04 -15.03
N VAL A 87 -2.46 6.66 -14.19
CA VAL A 87 -3.19 7.88 -14.54
C VAL A 87 -2.22 9.01 -14.89
N MET A 88 -1.23 9.28 -14.03
CA MET A 88 -0.23 10.33 -14.27
C MET A 88 0.58 10.07 -15.54
N TYR A 89 0.87 8.81 -15.86
CA TYR A 89 1.55 8.43 -17.08
C TYR A 89 0.73 8.73 -18.34
N VAL A 90 -0.57 8.43 -18.32
CA VAL A 90 -1.49 8.77 -19.41
C VAL A 90 -1.59 10.28 -19.57
N LEU A 91 -1.80 11.02 -18.48
CA LEU A 91 -1.93 12.48 -18.50
C LEU A 91 -0.67 13.18 -19.03
N ARG A 92 0.52 12.68 -18.68
CA ARG A 92 1.80 13.21 -19.19
C ARG A 92 2.03 12.94 -20.67
N ARG A 93 1.39 11.90 -21.23
CA ARG A 93 1.47 11.57 -22.66
C ARG A 93 0.52 12.41 -23.51
N THR A 94 -0.55 12.93 -22.91
CA THR A 94 -1.56 13.74 -23.59
C THR A 94 -1.31 15.24 -23.48
N ALA A 95 -0.26 15.68 -22.77
CA ALA A 95 0.13 17.08 -22.74
C ALA A 95 0.52 17.52 -24.17
N PRO A 96 -0.21 18.46 -24.80
CA PRO A 96 0.15 18.98 -26.10
C PRO A 96 1.53 19.64 -26.03
N ALA A 97 2.34 19.46 -27.08
CA ALA A 97 3.47 20.37 -27.29
C ALA A 97 2.86 21.77 -27.48
N GLU A 98 3.15 22.70 -26.57
CA GLU A 98 2.84 24.10 -26.79
C GLU A 98 3.74 24.61 -27.93
N ASP A 99 3.15 24.77 -29.11
CA ASP A 99 3.73 25.44 -30.29
C ASP A 99 3.35 26.94 -30.29
#